data_AF-A0A4Q7FV38-F1
#
_entry.id   AF-A0A4Q7FV38-F1
#
_cell.length_a   1.000
_cell.length_b   1.000
_cell.length_c   1.000
_cell.angle_alpha   90.00
_cell.angle_beta   90.00
_cell.angle_gamma   90.00
#
_symmetry.space_group_name_H-M   'P 1'
#
loop_
_entity.id
_entity.type
_entity.pdbx_description
1 polymer ?
#
loop_
_entity_poly.entity_id
_entity_poly.type
_entity_poly.pdbx_seq_one_letter_code
_entity_poly.pdbx_strand_id
1 'polypeptide(L)'
;GAADALRDELALSQPHILARIGNALPDMVPKAYRWVAEMREIAAFLGPDHPASLAYEGFARLFEHIAADASGAGEDVAKLRAFAESCKAKNS
;
A
#
# COMPACT_ATOMS: atom_id res chain seq x y z
N GLY A 1 -15.37 2.42 -11.22
CA GLY A 1 -14.24 3.37 -11.40
C GLY A 1 -12.92 2.62 -11.50
N ALA A 2 -11.77 3.30 -11.43
CA ALA A 2 -10.45 2.64 -11.53
C ALA A 2 -10.23 1.56 -10.45
N ALA A 3 -10.73 1.78 -9.23
CA ALA A 3 -10.70 0.78 -8.16
C ALA A 3 -11.49 -0.49 -8.51
N ASP A 4 -12.71 -0.36 -9.06
CA ASP A 4 -13.51 -1.51 -9.47
C ASP A 4 -12.83 -2.29 -10.60
N ALA A 5 -12.32 -1.60 -11.62
CA ALA A 5 -11.62 -2.24 -12.73
C ALA A 5 -10.36 -2.98 -12.26
N LEU A 6 -9.59 -2.41 -11.33
CA LEU A 6 -8.44 -3.08 -10.74
C LEU A 6 -8.84 -4.32 -9.92
N ARG A 7 -9.90 -4.21 -9.10
CA ARG A 7 -10.42 -5.35 -8.33
C ARG A 7 -10.86 -6.48 -9.26
N ASP A 8 -11.63 -6.17 -10.30
CA ASP A 8 -12.17 -7.16 -11.23
C ASP A 8 -11.05 -7.85 -12.04
N GLU A 9 -10.05 -7.08 -12.48
CA GLU A 9 -8.87 -7.64 -13.16
C GLU A 9 -8.05 -8.55 -12.23
N LEU A 10 -7.85 -8.16 -10.97
CA LEU A 10 -7.17 -9.01 -9.99
C LEU A 10 -7.99 -10.25 -9.62
N ALA A 11 -9.32 -10.15 -9.58
CA ALA A 11 -10.20 -11.30 -9.34
C ALA A 11 -10.07 -12.34 -10.47
N LEU A 12 -9.94 -11.87 -11.72
CA LEU A 12 -9.78 -12.70 -12.89
C LEU A 12 -8.37 -13.30 -12.99
N SER A 13 -7.33 -12.48 -12.87
CA SER A 13 -5.95 -12.87 -13.15
C SER A 13 -5.22 -13.44 -11.93
N GLN A 14 -5.46 -12.91 -10.73
CA GLN A 14 -4.64 -13.16 -9.53
C GLN A 14 -5.49 -13.18 -8.24
N PRO A 15 -6.48 -14.11 -8.11
CA PRO A 15 -7.43 -14.11 -6.99
C PRO A 15 -6.76 -14.28 -5.61
N HIS A 16 -5.62 -14.96 -5.55
CA HIS A 16 -4.83 -15.10 -4.32
C HIS A 16 -4.19 -13.77 -3.87
N ILE A 17 -3.76 -12.93 -4.82
CA ILE A 17 -3.26 -11.58 -4.52
C ILE A 17 -4.41 -10.68 -4.08
N LEU A 18 -5.57 -10.75 -4.75
CA LEU A 18 -6.76 -10.02 -4.35
C LEU A 18 -7.16 -10.31 -2.89
N ALA A 19 -7.23 -11.60 -2.53
CA ALA A 19 -7.52 -12.03 -1.18
C ALA A 19 -6.48 -11.54 -0.16
N ARG A 20 -5.19 -11.54 -0.54
CA ARG A 20 -4.11 -11.00 0.30
C ARG A 20 -4.24 -9.50 0.51
N ILE A 21 -4.56 -8.73 -0.52
CA ILE A 21 -4.72 -7.26 -0.45
C ILE A 21 -5.79 -6.87 0.56
N GLY A 22 -6.92 -7.59 0.57
CA GLY A 22 -8.02 -7.33 1.50
C GLY A 22 -7.58 -7.36 2.97
N ASN A 23 -6.62 -8.20 3.33
CA ASN A 23 -6.10 -8.28 4.70
C ASN A 23 -4.86 -7.40 4.90
N ALA A 24 -3.94 -7.38 3.94
CA ALA A 24 -2.65 -6.72 4.07
C ALA A 24 -2.74 -5.19 4.16
N LEU A 25 -3.65 -4.55 3.39
CA LEU A 25 -3.75 -3.08 3.40
C LEU A 25 -4.20 -2.55 4.77
N PRO A 26 -5.31 -3.02 5.38
CA PRO A 26 -5.72 -2.58 6.72
C PRO A 26 -4.68 -2.87 7.80
N ASP A 27 -4.02 -4.03 7.73
CA ASP A 27 -3.00 -4.45 8.70
C ASP A 27 -1.70 -3.65 8.61
N MET A 28 -1.40 -3.10 7.42
CA MET A 28 -0.21 -2.28 7.16
C MET A 28 -0.34 -0.88 7.76
N VAL A 29 -1.51 -0.23 7.67
CA VAL A 29 -1.73 1.15 8.10
C VAL A 29 -1.16 1.47 9.49
N PRO A 30 -1.48 0.74 10.58
CA PRO A 30 -0.96 1.06 11.91
C PRO A 30 0.56 0.85 12.05
N LYS A 31 1.20 0.21 11.06
CA LYS A 31 2.63 -0.11 11.04
C LYS A 31 3.39 0.71 9.99
N ALA A 32 2.72 1.57 9.21
CA ALA A 32 3.32 2.30 8.09
C ALA A 32 4.63 3.01 8.46
N TYR A 33 4.67 3.67 9.64
CA TYR A 33 5.88 4.35 10.14
C TYR A 33 7.11 3.44 10.26
N ARG A 34 6.95 2.14 10.51
CA ARG A 34 8.06 1.18 10.65
C ARG A 34 8.80 1.03 9.33
N TRP A 35 8.05 1.00 8.23
CA TRP A 35 8.59 0.79 6.88
C TRP A 35 9.35 2.03 6.37
N VAL A 36 9.10 3.22 6.91
CA VAL A 36 9.81 4.45 6.50
C VAL A 36 11.31 4.32 6.72
N ALA A 37 11.72 3.84 7.90
CA ALA A 37 13.13 3.63 8.22
C ALA A 37 13.74 2.53 7.34
N GLU A 38 13.05 1.40 7.19
CA GLU A 38 13.53 0.27 6.37
C GLU A 38 13.70 0.65 4.89
N MET A 39 12.75 1.39 4.31
CA MET A 39 12.85 1.83 2.91
C MET A 39 14.02 2.82 2.71
N ARG A 40 14.25 3.74 3.66
CA ARG A 40 15.39 4.67 3.62
C ARG A 40 16.71 3.94 3.80
N GLU A 41 16.76 2.90 4.63
CA GLU A 41 17.95 2.06 4.80
C GLU A 41 18.29 1.31 3.50
N ILE A 42 17.30 0.74 2.81
CA ILE A 42 17.51 0.11 1.50
C ILE A 42 17.97 1.14 0.46
N ALA A 43 17.36 2.32 0.41
CA ALA A 43 17.78 3.38 -0.51
C ALA A 43 19.23 3.83 -0.26
N ALA A 44 19.62 3.97 1.01
CA ALA A 44 20.98 4.30 1.42
C ALA A 44 21.97 3.18 1.08
N PHE A 45 21.60 1.92 1.31
CA PHE A 45 22.41 0.75 0.97
C PHE A 45 22.69 0.66 -0.54
N LEU A 46 21.69 0.94 -1.38
CA LEU A 46 21.82 0.95 -2.84
C LEU A 46 22.71 2.09 -3.35
N GLY A 47 22.79 3.19 -2.60
CA GLY A 47 23.53 4.40 -3.00
C GLY A 47 22.78 5.26 -4.03
N PRO A 48 23.16 6.54 -4.17
CA PRO A 48 22.40 7.53 -4.93
C PRO A 48 22.37 7.28 -6.44
N ASP A 49 23.36 6.59 -6.98
CA ASP A 49 23.47 6.34 -8.43
C ASP A 49 22.70 5.09 -8.89
N HIS A 50 22.24 4.25 -7.96
CA HIS A 50 21.49 3.06 -8.30
C HIS A 50 20.02 3.43 -8.60
N PRO A 51 19.46 3.04 -9.76
CA PRO A 51 18.13 3.49 -10.17
C PRO A 51 17.00 3.10 -9.19
N ALA A 52 17.16 1.98 -8.48
CA ALA A 52 16.18 1.56 -7.46
C ALA A 52 16.21 2.42 -6.19
N SER A 53 17.27 3.19 -5.91
CA SER A 53 17.34 4.04 -4.71
C SER A 53 16.19 5.05 -4.69
N LEU A 54 15.89 5.66 -5.84
CA LEU A 54 14.76 6.58 -5.99
C LEU A 54 13.40 5.89 -5.72
N ALA A 55 13.25 4.63 -6.13
CA ALA A 55 12.01 3.88 -5.90
C ALA A 55 11.79 3.63 -4.39
N TYR A 56 12.84 3.21 -3.67
CA TYR A 56 12.75 2.97 -2.22
C TYR A 56 12.54 4.27 -1.44
N GLU A 57 13.18 5.38 -1.83
CA GLU A 57 12.88 6.69 -1.25
C GLU A 57 11.42 7.12 -1.53
N GLY A 58 10.90 6.82 -2.72
CA GLY A 58 9.48 7.00 -3.04
C GLY A 58 8.56 6.18 -2.13
N PHE A 59 8.89 4.92 -1.87
CA PHE A 59 8.14 4.08 -0.94
C PHE A 59 8.21 4.61 0.50
N ALA A 60 9.37 5.10 0.94
CA ALA A 60 9.50 5.73 2.26
C ALA A 60 8.52 6.91 2.42
N ARG A 61 8.46 7.80 1.42
CA ARG A 61 7.56 8.95 1.42
C ARG A 61 6.09 8.55 1.37
N LEU A 62 5.75 7.49 0.63
CA LEU A 62 4.40 6.95 0.61
C LEU A 62 3.99 6.43 2.00
N PHE A 63 4.86 5.69 2.68
CA PHE A 63 4.57 5.20 4.04
C PHE A 63 4.52 6.34 5.08
N GLU A 64 5.33 7.38 4.92
CA GLU A 64 5.28 8.60 5.73
C GLU A 64 3.94 9.32 5.57
N HIS A 65 3.46 9.48 4.33
CA HIS A 65 2.12 10.01 4.03
C HIS A 65 1.02 9.19 4.68
N ILE A 66 1.06 7.86 4.53
CA ILE A 66 0.04 6.96 5.11
C ILE A 66 0.02 7.06 6.64
N ALA A 67 1.19 7.11 7.29
CA ALA A 67 1.29 7.24 8.74
C ALA A 67 0.76 8.59 9.25
N ALA A 68 1.07 9.67 8.53
CA ALA A 68 0.57 11.01 8.84
C ALA A 68 -0.94 11.12 8.64
N ASP A 69 -1.46 10.63 7.50
CA ASP A 69 -2.90 10.63 7.20
C ASP A 69 -3.68 9.79 8.22
N ALA A 70 -3.16 8.61 8.61
CA ALA A 70 -3.76 7.77 9.64
C ALA A 70 -3.88 8.46 11.02
N SER A 71 -2.99 9.42 11.30
CA SER A 71 -2.98 10.20 12.55
C SER A 71 -3.79 11.50 12.45
N GLY A 72 -4.25 11.85 11.24
CA GLY A 72 -4.99 13.07 10.93
C GLY A 72 -6.41 12.79 10.46
N ALA A 73 -6.79 13.36 9.30
CA ALA A 73 -8.13 13.23 8.74
C ALA A 73 -8.43 11.81 8.20
N GLY A 74 -7.40 11.05 7.81
CA GLY A 74 -7.53 9.66 7.37
C GLY A 74 -8.23 9.49 6.02
N GLU A 75 -8.21 10.49 5.15
CA GLU A 75 -8.98 10.47 3.90
C GLU A 75 -8.46 9.39 2.93
N ASP A 76 -7.14 9.27 2.81
CA ASP A 76 -6.53 8.31 1.90
C ASP A 76 -6.48 6.91 2.53
N VAL A 77 -6.26 6.83 3.84
CA VAL A 77 -6.41 5.58 4.61
C VAL A 77 -7.83 5.04 4.50
N ALA A 78 -8.87 5.89 4.53
CA ALA A 78 -10.24 5.47 4.33
C ALA A 78 -10.46 4.85 2.93
N LYS A 79 -9.87 5.44 1.88
CA LYS A 79 -9.91 4.88 0.51
C LYS A 79 -9.21 3.53 0.44
N LEU A 80 -8.05 3.37 1.06
CA LEU A 80 -7.33 2.09 1.14
C LEU A 80 -8.15 1.01 1.84
N ARG A 81 -8.80 1.35 2.96
CA ARG A 81 -9.68 0.44 3.70
C ARG A 81 -10.92 0.07 2.88
N ALA A 82 -11.57 1.03 2.23
CA ALA A 82 -12.72 0.78 1.37
C ALA A 82 -12.37 -0.17 0.21
N PHE A 83 -11.22 0.05 -0.43
CA PHE A 83 -10.74 -0.86 -1.48
C PHE A 83 -10.47 -2.27 -0.93
N ALA A 84 -9.80 -2.38 0.22
CA ALA A 84 -9.51 -3.66 0.85
C ALA A 84 -10.79 -4.43 1.23
N GLU A 85 -11.82 -3.75 1.73
CA GLU A 85 -13.13 -4.37 2.01
C GLU A 85 -13.82 -4.84 0.73
N SER A 86 -13.73 -4.06 -0.36
CA SER A 86 -14.26 -4.49 -1.67
C SER A 86 -13.58 -5.75 -2.22
N CYS A 87 -12.33 -6.03 -1.82
CA CYS A 87 -11.61 -7.24 -2.19
C CYS A 87 -12.09 -8.49 -1.40
N LYS A 88 -12.75 -8.30 -0.26
CA LYS A 88 -13.26 -9.38 0.60
C LYS A 88 -14.70 -9.77 0.28
N ALA A 89 -15.48 -8.85 -0.28
CA ALA A 89 -16.87 -9.10 -0.65
C ALA A 89 -16.91 -10.27 -1.64
N LYS A 90 -17.48 -11.41 -1.22
CA LYS A 90 -17.73 -12.55 -2.11
C LYS A 90 -18.54 -12.03 -3.29
N ASN A 91 -18.05 -12.28 -4.51
CA ASN A 91 -18.88 -12.20 -5.70
C ASN A 91 -20.10 -13.08 -5.43
N SER A 92 -21.23 -12.41 -5.16
CA SER A 92 -22.52 -13.05 -4.88
C SER A 92 -23.13 -13.52 -6.20
#